data_AF-A0AAW2S2Y1-F1
#
_entry.id   AF-A0AAW2S2Y1-F1
#
_cell.length_a   1.000
_cell.length_b   1.000
_cell.length_c   1.000
_cell.angle_alpha   90.00
_cell.angle_beta   90.00
_cell.angle_gamma   90.00
#
_symmetry.space_group_name_H-M   'P 1'
#
loop_
_entity.id
_entity.type
_entity.pdbx_description
1 polymer ?
#
loop_
_entity_poly.entity_id
_entity_poly.type
_entity_poly.pdbx_seq_one_letter_code
_entity_poly.pdbx_strand_id
1 'polypeptide(L)'
;MADQMIRSDYRRRAHHLRALLATAVILLLPTATVTVEDTDSSSIISRFQEYLRINTAHPGPSYNEAADFIASQSQVLSLDFQILEFVKGKPLVLLKWAGKNPALPSILLNSHTDVVPAEHHKWDHPPFQAHIHPSSGHIYARGSQDMKCVGLQYLEAIRKLQASGFRPLRTVYLSFVPDEEIGGNDGAGSSPIPKFSRI
;
A
#
# COMPACT_ATOMS: atom_id res chain seq x y z
N MET A 1 30.39 -7.53 71.21
CA MET A 1 29.17 -6.92 71.77
C MET A 1 29.52 -5.47 72.03
N ALA A 2 29.29 -4.59 71.05
CA ALA A 2 28.04 -3.84 70.90
C ALA A 2 27.87 -2.87 72.09
N ASP A 3 27.65 -1.58 71.95
CA ASP A 3 27.22 -0.81 70.79
C ASP A 3 27.42 0.70 71.10
N GLN A 4 27.60 1.44 70.01
CA GLN A 4 27.36 2.86 69.78
C GLN A 4 27.10 3.84 70.93
N MET A 5 27.90 4.93 70.95
CA MET A 5 27.41 6.24 71.39
C MET A 5 28.05 7.38 70.57
N ILE A 6 27.29 7.83 69.56
CA ILE A 6 26.95 9.24 69.28
C ILE A 6 28.06 10.29 69.52
N ARG A 7 28.63 10.85 68.44
CA ARG A 7 29.05 12.28 68.30
C ARG A 7 29.05 12.63 66.81
N SER A 8 28.01 13.27 66.29
CA SER A 8 27.79 14.72 66.23
C SER A 8 28.90 15.51 65.50
N ASP A 9 28.48 16.07 64.36
CA ASP A 9 28.77 17.43 63.94
C ASP A 9 30.22 17.80 63.55
N TYR A 10 30.48 17.87 62.24
CA TYR A 10 31.45 18.82 61.71
C TYR A 10 30.97 19.43 60.39
N ARG A 11 30.14 20.45 60.50
CA ARG A 11 30.00 21.50 59.48
C ARG A 11 31.38 22.11 59.19
N ARG A 12 31.79 22.20 57.91
CA ARG A 12 32.28 23.45 57.25
C ARG A 12 32.71 23.23 55.79
N ARG A 13 31.93 23.85 54.91
CA ARG A 13 32.30 24.68 53.74
C ARG A 13 33.64 24.39 53.03
N ALA A 14 33.54 24.01 51.76
CA ALA A 14 34.44 24.51 50.71
C ALA A 14 33.66 24.68 49.40
N HIS A 15 33.49 25.93 49.01
CA HIS A 15 33.02 26.35 47.69
C HIS A 15 34.04 25.91 46.65
N HIS A 16 33.64 25.27 45.55
CA HIS A 16 34.23 25.52 44.23
C HIS A 16 33.24 25.10 43.13
N LEU A 17 32.68 26.14 42.52
CA LEU A 17 32.03 26.18 41.21
C LEU A 17 32.86 25.40 40.18
N ARG A 18 32.31 24.36 39.55
CA ARG A 18 32.82 23.84 38.27
C ARG A 18 31.65 23.64 37.31
N ALA A 19 31.76 24.34 36.19
CA ALA A 19 30.76 24.52 35.15
C ALA A 19 30.32 23.19 34.52
N LEU A 20 29.01 22.99 34.43
CA LEU A 20 28.39 22.03 33.52
C LEU A 20 28.35 22.67 32.13
N LEU A 21 29.31 22.34 31.26
CA LEU A 21 29.15 22.54 29.82
C LEU A 21 28.21 21.44 29.31
N ALA A 22 26.94 21.77 29.13
CA ALA A 22 26.01 20.96 28.36
C ALA A 22 26.22 21.26 26.87
N THR A 23 26.98 20.42 26.18
CA THR A 23 27.12 20.49 24.72
C THR A 23 25.81 20.02 24.10
N ALA A 24 24.96 20.96 23.68
CA ALA A 24 23.78 20.65 22.88
C ALA A 24 24.22 20.21 21.48
N VAL A 25 24.28 18.91 21.24
CA VAL A 25 24.41 18.35 19.89
C VAL A 25 23.03 18.45 19.23
N ILE A 26 22.82 19.51 18.46
CA ILE A 26 21.67 19.59 17.55
C ILE A 26 22.00 18.66 16.38
N LEU A 27 21.48 17.43 16.40
CA LEU A 27 21.46 16.57 15.22
C LEU A 27 20.54 17.22 14.18
N LEU A 28 21.12 17.92 13.21
CA LEU A 28 20.46 18.30 11.98
C LEU A 28 20.27 17.00 11.17
N LEU A 29 19.18 16.29 11.40
CA LEU A 29 18.75 15.24 10.49
C LEU A 29 18.33 15.93 9.18
N PRO A 30 18.86 15.53 8.01
CA PRO A 30 18.28 15.96 6.75
C PRO A 30 16.87 15.40 6.72
N THR A 31 15.87 16.27 6.81
CA THR A 31 14.50 15.91 6.44
C THR A 31 14.55 15.75 4.93
N ALA A 32 14.70 14.51 4.46
CA ALA A 32 14.40 14.18 3.09
C ALA A 32 12.91 14.43 2.90
N THR A 33 12.56 15.64 2.45
CA THR A 33 11.25 15.90 1.88
C THR A 33 11.18 15.06 0.61
N VAL A 34 10.62 13.86 0.72
CA VAL A 34 10.13 13.13 -0.45
C VAL A 34 9.01 13.98 -1.01
N THR A 35 9.33 14.82 -1.99
CA THR A 35 8.31 15.52 -2.77
C THR A 35 7.60 14.45 -3.58
N VAL A 36 6.36 14.13 -3.19
CA VAL A 36 5.45 13.34 -4.02
C VAL A 36 5.03 14.26 -5.17
N GLU A 37 5.94 14.50 -6.10
CA GLU A 37 5.71 15.27 -7.34
C GLU A 37 5.17 14.39 -8.48
N ASP A 38 4.61 13.23 -8.15
CA ASP A 38 4.21 12.22 -9.13
C ASP A 38 2.70 12.25 -9.42
N THR A 39 2.18 13.42 -9.79
CA THR A 39 0.76 13.62 -10.17
C THR A 39 0.56 13.92 -11.66
N ASP A 40 1.63 13.87 -12.46
CA ASP A 40 1.56 14.00 -13.91
C ASP A 40 0.70 12.88 -14.51
N SER A 41 -0.19 13.24 -15.44
CA SER A 41 -1.02 12.27 -16.17
C SER A 41 -0.16 11.22 -16.88
N SER A 42 1.05 11.57 -17.32
CA SER A 42 1.95 10.61 -17.98
C SER A 42 2.38 9.46 -17.06
N SER A 43 2.60 9.72 -15.76
CA SER A 43 3.06 8.71 -14.82
C SER A 43 1.94 7.78 -14.36
N ILE A 44 0.72 8.32 -14.20
CA ILE A 44 -0.50 7.55 -13.94
C ILE A 44 -0.73 6.54 -15.08
N ILE A 45 -0.66 7.00 -16.32
CA ILE A 45 -0.85 6.15 -17.49
C ILE A 45 0.27 5.11 -17.60
N SER A 46 1.51 5.49 -17.30
CA SER A 46 2.65 4.55 -17.31
C SER A 46 2.48 3.41 -16.31
N ARG A 47 2.07 3.70 -15.06
CA ARG A 47 1.74 2.67 -14.06
C ARG A 47 0.58 1.79 -14.49
N PHE A 48 -0.40 2.36 -15.21
CA PHE A 48 -1.50 1.56 -15.74
C PHE A 48 -1.03 0.59 -16.82
N GLN A 49 -0.20 1.05 -17.75
CA GLN A 49 0.38 0.17 -18.75
C GLN A 49 1.24 -0.92 -18.11
N GLU A 50 2.03 -0.59 -17.07
CA GLU A 50 2.80 -1.58 -16.32
C GLU A 50 1.88 -2.67 -15.75
N TYR A 51 0.80 -2.29 -15.06
CA TYR A 51 -0.13 -3.26 -14.48
C TYR A 51 -0.85 -4.11 -15.55
N LEU A 52 -1.21 -3.50 -16.68
CA LEU A 52 -1.84 -4.18 -17.82
C LEU A 52 -0.90 -5.16 -18.54
N ARG A 53 0.42 -4.94 -18.50
CA ARG A 53 1.41 -5.84 -19.10
C ARG A 53 1.62 -7.12 -18.30
N ILE A 54 1.26 -7.13 -17.01
CA ILE A 54 1.31 -8.34 -16.19
C ILE A 54 0.23 -9.30 -16.68
N ASN A 55 0.63 -10.43 -17.26
CA ASN A 55 -0.30 -11.39 -17.83
C ASN A 55 -0.96 -12.24 -16.73
N THR A 56 -2.07 -11.77 -16.22
CA THR A 56 -2.92 -12.49 -15.26
C THR A 56 -4.09 -13.20 -15.94
N ALA A 57 -3.92 -13.63 -17.19
CA ALA A 57 -4.98 -14.33 -17.91
C ALA A 57 -5.02 -15.82 -17.59
N HIS A 58 -6.24 -16.35 -17.47
CA HIS A 58 -6.45 -17.80 -17.31
C HIS A 58 -5.97 -18.59 -18.55
N PRO A 59 -5.57 -19.87 -18.36
CA PRO A 59 -5.58 -20.67 -17.13
C PRO A 59 -4.30 -20.56 -16.28
N GLY A 60 -3.31 -19.77 -16.70
CA GLY A 60 -2.01 -19.64 -16.01
C GLY A 60 -1.68 -18.21 -15.61
N PRO A 61 -2.53 -17.55 -14.80
CA PRO A 61 -2.34 -16.15 -14.42
C PRO A 61 -1.06 -15.95 -13.60
N SER A 62 -0.26 -14.95 -13.95
CA SER A 62 0.89 -14.48 -13.16
C SER A 62 0.46 -13.73 -11.89
N TYR A 63 -0.24 -14.39 -10.97
CA TYR A 63 -0.78 -13.74 -9.77
C TYR A 63 0.29 -13.14 -8.87
N ASN A 64 1.43 -13.81 -8.69
CA ASN A 64 2.50 -13.30 -7.84
C ASN A 64 3.10 -12.00 -8.40
N GLU A 65 3.29 -11.89 -9.72
CA GLU A 65 3.77 -10.64 -10.34
C GLU A 65 2.77 -9.49 -10.12
N ALA A 66 1.46 -9.77 -10.22
CA ALA A 66 0.45 -8.76 -9.91
C ALA A 66 0.45 -8.36 -8.42
N ALA A 67 0.61 -9.33 -7.52
CA ALA A 67 0.70 -9.09 -6.09
C ALA A 67 1.94 -8.24 -5.75
N ASP A 68 3.09 -8.54 -6.34
CA ASP A 68 4.34 -7.79 -6.18
C ASP A 68 4.21 -6.35 -6.69
N PHE A 69 3.57 -6.17 -7.85
CA PHE A 69 3.27 -4.84 -8.36
C PHE A 69 2.41 -4.04 -7.37
N ILE A 70 1.30 -4.60 -6.90
CA ILE A 70 0.40 -3.92 -5.95
C ILE A 70 1.12 -3.62 -4.62
N ALA A 71 1.93 -4.57 -4.12
CA ALA A 71 2.72 -4.40 -2.91
C ALA A 71 3.72 -3.24 -3.07
N SER A 72 4.41 -3.14 -4.22
CA SER A 72 5.32 -2.01 -4.50
C SER A 72 4.59 -0.67 -4.48
N GLN A 73 3.37 -0.61 -5.03
CA GLN A 73 2.56 0.61 -4.98
C GLN A 73 2.18 0.99 -3.54
N SER A 74 1.86 0.00 -2.70
CA SER A 74 1.54 0.23 -1.29
C SER A 74 2.73 0.78 -0.50
N GLN A 75 3.95 0.29 -0.79
CA GLN A 75 5.18 0.79 -0.18
C GLN A 75 5.43 2.26 -0.55
N VAL A 76 5.29 2.61 -1.83
CA VAL A 76 5.43 3.99 -2.30
C VAL A 76 4.40 4.91 -1.64
N LEU A 77 3.16 4.44 -1.44
CA LEU A 77 2.06 5.18 -0.81
C LEU A 77 2.10 5.14 0.73
N SER A 78 3.07 4.45 1.32
CA SER A 78 3.16 4.23 2.78
C SER A 78 1.84 3.68 3.37
N LEU A 79 1.20 2.75 2.66
CA LEU A 79 0.03 2.02 3.14
C LEU A 79 0.48 0.74 3.84
N ASP A 80 -0.20 0.37 4.93
CA ASP A 80 -0.03 -0.97 5.51
C ASP A 80 -0.56 -2.00 4.50
N PHE A 81 0.11 -3.15 4.36
CA PHE A 81 -0.37 -4.20 3.47
C PHE A 81 -0.11 -5.61 4.01
N GLN A 82 -0.92 -6.56 3.54
CA GLN A 82 -0.75 -7.99 3.75
C GLN A 82 -0.98 -8.72 2.43
N ILE A 83 -0.19 -9.76 2.18
CA ILE A 83 -0.45 -10.74 1.13
C ILE A 83 -0.95 -12.00 1.83
N LEU A 84 -2.19 -12.39 1.54
CA LEU A 84 -2.87 -13.51 2.16
C LEU A 84 -3.02 -14.62 1.12
N GLU A 85 -2.65 -15.85 1.46
CA GLU A 85 -2.73 -16.99 0.55
C GLU A 85 -3.62 -18.07 1.17
N PHE A 86 -4.90 -18.08 0.80
CA PHE A 86 -5.87 -19.08 1.26
C PHE A 86 -5.82 -20.36 0.43
N VAL A 87 -5.48 -20.21 -0.86
CA VAL A 87 -5.25 -21.29 -1.80
C VAL A 87 -3.87 -21.08 -2.42
N LYS A 88 -3.07 -22.15 -2.47
CA LYS A 88 -1.70 -22.10 -2.97
C LYS A 88 -1.65 -21.52 -4.40
N GLY A 89 -0.80 -20.52 -4.61
CA GLY A 89 -0.60 -19.82 -5.88
C GLY A 89 -1.64 -18.75 -6.18
N LYS A 90 -2.56 -18.44 -5.26
CA LYS A 90 -3.63 -17.44 -5.43
C LYS A 90 -3.57 -16.39 -4.32
N PRO A 91 -2.57 -15.48 -4.34
CA PRO A 91 -2.45 -14.41 -3.36
C PRO A 91 -3.61 -13.40 -3.47
N LEU A 92 -4.16 -13.00 -2.33
CA LEU A 92 -5.01 -11.83 -2.14
C LEU A 92 -4.16 -10.73 -1.50
N VAL A 93 -4.15 -9.54 -2.09
CA VAL A 93 -3.45 -8.38 -1.50
C VAL A 93 -4.46 -7.48 -0.81
N LEU A 94 -4.27 -7.27 0.50
CA LEU A 94 -5.09 -6.38 1.32
C LEU A 94 -4.25 -5.17 1.75
N LEU A 95 -4.63 -3.99 1.26
CA LEU A 95 -4.03 -2.72 1.67
C LEU A 95 -4.92 -2.01 2.69
N LYS A 96 -4.31 -1.19 3.54
CA LYS A 96 -5.01 -0.39 4.54
C LYS A 96 -4.49 1.04 4.57
N TRP A 97 -5.40 1.98 4.35
CA TRP A 97 -5.19 3.41 4.58
C TRP A 97 -5.89 3.83 5.88
N ALA A 98 -5.10 4.07 6.92
CA ALA A 98 -5.62 4.34 8.26
C ALA A 98 -6.41 5.65 8.34
N GLY A 99 -7.65 5.54 8.81
CA GLY A 99 -8.52 6.70 9.07
C GLY A 99 -8.06 7.52 10.28
N LYS A 100 -8.67 8.69 10.45
CA LYS A 100 -8.53 9.51 11.67
C LYS A 100 -9.26 8.91 12.86
N ASN A 101 -10.36 8.18 12.64
CA ASN A 101 -11.15 7.55 13.69
C ASN A 101 -11.33 6.03 13.41
N PRO A 102 -10.53 5.16 14.05
CA PRO A 102 -10.60 3.71 13.84
C PRO A 102 -11.83 3.05 14.47
N ALA A 103 -12.64 3.76 15.26
CA ALA A 103 -13.87 3.22 15.84
C ALA A 103 -15.05 3.21 14.85
N LEU A 104 -14.93 3.91 13.73
CA LEU A 104 -15.94 3.95 12.68
C LEU A 104 -15.84 2.72 11.76
N PRO A 105 -16.98 2.23 11.23
CA PRO A 105 -16.98 1.26 10.14
C PRO A 105 -16.10 1.72 8.97
N SER A 106 -15.44 0.76 8.34
CA SER A 106 -14.44 1.01 7.30
C SER A 106 -15.09 1.13 5.92
N ILE A 107 -14.30 1.46 4.91
CA ILE A 107 -14.72 1.41 3.50
C ILE A 107 -13.87 0.34 2.83
N LEU A 108 -14.49 -0.57 2.10
CA LEU A 108 -13.78 -1.56 1.27
C LEU A 108 -13.88 -1.17 -0.20
N LEU A 109 -12.73 -1.00 -0.84
CA LEU A 109 -12.61 -0.85 -2.29
C LEU A 109 -12.06 -2.16 -2.85
N ASN A 110 -12.93 -2.95 -3.48
CA ASN A 110 -12.57 -4.27 -3.99
C ASN A 110 -12.29 -4.24 -5.50
N SER A 111 -11.33 -5.05 -5.94
CA SER A 111 -11.05 -5.35 -7.35
C SER A 111 -10.50 -6.77 -7.50
N HIS A 112 -10.67 -7.39 -8.67
CA HIS A 112 -9.99 -8.64 -8.99
C HIS A 112 -8.74 -8.39 -9.86
N THR A 113 -7.83 -9.38 -9.87
CA THR A 113 -6.50 -9.27 -10.49
C THR A 113 -6.36 -10.10 -11.76
N ASP A 114 -7.11 -11.19 -11.87
CA ASP A 114 -7.19 -12.03 -13.06
C ASP A 114 -8.04 -11.40 -14.15
N VAL A 115 -7.85 -11.92 -15.36
CA VAL A 115 -8.59 -11.51 -16.55
C VAL A 115 -8.93 -12.76 -17.36
N VAL A 116 -10.02 -12.74 -18.13
CA VAL A 116 -10.30 -13.82 -19.09
C VAL A 116 -9.18 -13.98 -20.15
N PRO A 117 -9.07 -15.17 -20.78
CA PRO A 117 -8.15 -15.38 -21.91
C PRO A 117 -8.33 -14.35 -23.05
N ALA A 118 -7.29 -14.23 -23.88
CA ALA A 118 -7.31 -13.42 -25.09
C ALA A 118 -7.01 -14.28 -26.31
N GLU A 119 -7.80 -14.13 -27.38
CA GLU A 119 -7.53 -14.76 -28.66
C GLU A 119 -6.61 -13.86 -29.50
N HIS A 120 -5.30 -13.97 -29.33
CA HIS A 120 -4.31 -13.02 -29.87
C HIS A 120 -4.50 -12.65 -31.35
N HIS A 121 -4.93 -13.58 -32.19
CA HIS A 121 -5.14 -13.37 -33.63
C HIS A 121 -6.34 -12.46 -33.97
N LYS A 122 -7.23 -12.19 -33.01
CA LYS A 122 -8.39 -11.29 -33.16
C LYS A 122 -8.12 -9.87 -32.65
N TRP A 123 -6.93 -9.61 -32.14
CA TRP A 123 -6.56 -8.30 -31.61
C TRP A 123 -5.72 -7.54 -32.62
N ASP A 124 -6.07 -6.27 -32.86
CA ASP A 124 -5.26 -5.35 -33.66
C ASP A 124 -3.92 -5.02 -32.99
N HIS A 125 -3.86 -5.15 -31.65
CA HIS A 125 -2.66 -4.92 -30.85
C HIS A 125 -2.49 -6.05 -29.82
N PRO A 126 -1.26 -6.50 -29.51
CA PRO A 126 -1.06 -7.59 -28.56
C PRO A 126 -1.72 -7.29 -27.18
N PRO A 127 -2.54 -8.21 -26.64
CA PRO A 127 -3.46 -7.94 -25.54
C PRO A 127 -2.78 -7.58 -24.21
N PHE A 128 -1.51 -7.91 -24.03
CA PHE A 128 -0.74 -7.67 -22.80
C PHE A 128 0.45 -6.71 -23.04
N GLN A 129 0.39 -5.86 -24.06
CA GLN A 129 1.41 -4.84 -24.32
C GLN A 129 0.95 -3.42 -23.92
N ALA A 130 -0.34 -3.25 -23.60
CA ALA A 130 -0.94 -1.97 -23.24
C ALA A 130 -0.67 -0.89 -24.28
N HIS A 131 -0.94 -1.19 -25.55
CA HIS A 131 -0.67 -0.27 -26.65
C HIS A 131 -1.54 0.99 -26.53
N ILE A 132 -0.94 2.17 -26.64
CA ILE A 132 -1.66 3.44 -26.71
C ILE A 132 -1.71 3.90 -28.16
N HIS A 133 -2.91 4.07 -28.69
CA HIS A 133 -3.08 4.54 -30.05
C HIS A 133 -2.73 6.04 -30.15
N PRO A 134 -1.72 6.44 -30.95
CA PRO A 134 -1.15 7.79 -30.89
C PRO A 134 -2.14 8.93 -31.16
N SER A 135 -3.16 8.72 -31.99
CA SER A 135 -4.11 9.77 -32.35
C SER A 135 -5.37 9.81 -31.48
N SER A 136 -5.78 8.69 -30.87
CA SER A 136 -7.02 8.61 -30.08
C SER A 136 -6.76 8.55 -28.58
N GLY A 137 -5.55 8.20 -28.15
CA GLY A 137 -5.20 8.00 -26.75
C GLY A 137 -5.82 6.73 -26.14
N HIS A 138 -6.48 5.89 -26.93
CA HIS A 138 -7.05 4.63 -26.45
C HIS A 138 -5.95 3.66 -26.03
N ILE A 139 -6.14 3.00 -24.87
CA ILE A 139 -5.27 1.94 -24.38
C ILE A 139 -5.89 0.60 -24.72
N TYR A 140 -5.21 -0.20 -25.54
CA TYR A 140 -5.63 -1.54 -25.93
C TYR A 140 -4.90 -2.58 -25.09
N ALA A 141 -5.63 -3.21 -24.17
CA ALA A 141 -5.16 -4.35 -23.39
C ALA A 141 -6.32 -5.19 -22.86
N ARG A 142 -6.11 -6.50 -22.72
CA ARG A 142 -6.93 -7.34 -21.84
C ARG A 142 -6.75 -6.84 -20.40
N GLY A 143 -7.86 -6.62 -19.71
CA GLY A 143 -7.86 -6.02 -18.36
C GLY A 143 -8.08 -4.51 -18.32
N SER A 144 -8.04 -3.82 -19.46
CA SER A 144 -8.12 -2.35 -19.51
C SER A 144 -9.46 -1.77 -19.05
N GLN A 145 -10.56 -2.50 -19.26
CA GLN A 145 -11.88 -2.16 -18.74
C GLN A 145 -12.27 -3.02 -17.54
N ASP A 146 -11.87 -4.29 -17.55
CA ASP A 146 -12.32 -5.29 -16.59
C ASP A 146 -11.15 -6.05 -15.94
N MET A 147 -10.75 -5.70 -14.72
CA MET A 147 -11.06 -4.43 -14.03
C MET A 147 -9.81 -3.72 -13.53
N LYS A 148 -8.65 -3.95 -14.18
CA LYS A 148 -7.37 -3.38 -13.76
C LYS A 148 -7.36 -1.85 -13.72
N CYS A 149 -8.20 -1.20 -14.53
CA CYS A 149 -8.42 0.25 -14.46
C CYS A 149 -8.95 0.69 -13.09
N VAL A 150 -9.94 -0.01 -12.54
CA VAL A 150 -10.57 0.31 -11.25
C VAL A 150 -9.57 0.13 -10.12
N GLY A 151 -8.87 -1.00 -10.09
CA GLY A 151 -7.84 -1.28 -9.07
C GLY A 151 -6.75 -0.22 -9.03
N LEU A 152 -6.27 0.23 -10.20
CA LEU A 152 -5.28 1.30 -10.27
C LEU A 152 -5.85 2.67 -9.93
N GLN A 153 -7.08 2.98 -10.37
CA GLN A 153 -7.74 4.24 -10.02
C GLN A 153 -7.84 4.43 -8.50
N TYR A 154 -8.07 3.35 -7.73
CA TYR A 154 -8.03 3.42 -6.28
C TYR A 154 -6.65 3.88 -5.76
N LEU A 155 -5.56 3.27 -6.24
CA LEU A 155 -4.20 3.62 -5.84
C LEU A 155 -3.85 5.08 -6.21
N GLU A 156 -4.22 5.53 -7.41
CA GLU A 156 -3.93 6.89 -7.87
C GLU A 156 -4.80 7.95 -7.19
N ALA A 157 -6.04 7.62 -6.85
CA ALA A 157 -6.88 8.51 -6.05
C ALA A 157 -6.28 8.72 -4.66
N ILE A 158 -5.80 7.65 -4.01
CA ILE A 158 -5.11 7.74 -2.72
C ILE A 158 -3.86 8.60 -2.83
N ARG A 159 -3.04 8.39 -3.87
CA ARG A 159 -1.84 9.20 -4.14
C ARG A 159 -2.13 10.69 -4.21
N LYS A 160 -3.12 11.07 -5.03
CA LYS A 160 -3.52 12.47 -5.21
C LYS A 160 -4.06 13.07 -3.91
N LEU A 161 -4.86 12.32 -3.16
CA LEU A 161 -5.40 12.77 -1.88
C LEU A 161 -4.29 12.93 -0.82
N GLN A 162 -3.34 11.99 -0.73
CA GLN A 162 -2.19 12.12 0.18
C GLN A 162 -1.34 13.33 -0.19
N ALA A 163 -1.07 13.55 -1.48
CA ALA A 163 -0.33 14.71 -1.96
C ALA A 163 -1.03 16.05 -1.62
N SER A 164 -2.37 16.06 -1.55
CA SER A 164 -3.13 17.23 -1.11
C SER A 164 -3.26 17.36 0.42
N GLY A 165 -2.55 16.53 1.20
CA GLY A 165 -2.63 16.51 2.66
C GLY A 165 -3.94 15.93 3.22
N PHE A 166 -4.76 15.30 2.39
CA PHE A 166 -6.00 14.66 2.84
C PHE A 166 -5.69 13.39 3.63
N ARG A 167 -6.46 13.19 4.71
CA ARG A 167 -6.50 11.94 5.47
C ARG A 167 -7.96 11.57 5.73
N PRO A 168 -8.40 10.34 5.41
CA PRO A 168 -9.80 9.97 5.50
C PRO A 168 -10.26 9.90 6.96
N LEU A 169 -11.56 10.13 7.20
CA LEU A 169 -12.15 9.97 8.52
C LEU A 169 -12.21 8.48 8.91
N ARG A 170 -12.70 7.63 8.00
CA ARG A 170 -12.81 6.17 8.14
C ARG A 170 -11.54 5.50 7.61
N THR A 171 -11.20 4.34 8.15
CA THR A 171 -10.18 3.48 7.53
C THR A 171 -10.70 2.99 6.19
N VAL A 172 -9.85 3.02 5.16
CA VAL A 172 -10.14 2.46 3.84
C VAL A 172 -9.27 1.23 3.64
N TYR A 173 -9.91 0.11 3.33
CA TYR A 173 -9.24 -1.11 2.89
C TYR A 173 -9.37 -1.24 1.37
N LEU A 174 -8.32 -1.73 0.73
CA LEU A 174 -8.33 -2.10 -0.67
C LEU A 174 -8.05 -3.58 -0.76
N SER A 175 -8.92 -4.34 -1.39
CA SER A 175 -8.73 -5.77 -1.62
C SER A 175 -8.57 -6.06 -3.10
N PHE A 176 -7.49 -6.76 -3.42
CA PHE A 176 -7.16 -7.24 -4.75
C PHE A 176 -7.21 -8.75 -4.71
N VAL A 177 -8.27 -9.32 -5.27
CA VAL A 177 -8.58 -10.75 -5.16
C VAL A 177 -8.18 -11.50 -6.43
N PRO A 178 -7.76 -12.76 -6.34
CA PRO A 178 -7.62 -13.63 -7.51
C PRO A 178 -8.97 -14.28 -7.87
N ASP A 179 -8.98 -15.03 -8.96
CA ASP A 179 -9.96 -16.08 -9.28
C ASP A 179 -11.36 -15.63 -9.73
N GLU A 180 -11.64 -14.34 -9.83
CA GLU A 180 -13.00 -13.82 -10.07
C GLU A 180 -13.58 -14.29 -11.41
N GLU A 181 -12.76 -14.31 -12.46
CA GLU A 181 -13.17 -14.62 -13.83
C GLU A 181 -13.53 -16.10 -14.03
N ILE A 182 -13.24 -16.94 -13.04
CA ILE A 182 -13.66 -18.35 -12.99
C ILE A 182 -14.63 -18.66 -11.83
N GLY A 183 -15.20 -17.61 -11.24
CA GLY A 183 -16.26 -17.68 -10.22
C GLY A 183 -15.84 -17.30 -8.80
N GLY A 184 -14.56 -17.01 -8.57
CA GLY A 184 -14.06 -16.45 -7.31
C GLY A 184 -14.03 -17.40 -6.11
N ASN A 185 -14.27 -18.71 -6.33
CA ASN A 185 -14.35 -19.70 -5.26
C ASN A 185 -13.04 -19.80 -4.46
N ASP A 186 -11.90 -19.73 -5.14
CA ASP A 186 -10.59 -19.79 -4.48
C ASP A 186 -10.04 -18.40 -4.12
N GLY A 187 -10.75 -17.34 -4.48
CA GLY A 187 -10.42 -15.95 -4.17
C GLY A 187 -11.29 -15.35 -3.08
N ALA A 188 -12.24 -14.48 -3.45
CA ALA A 188 -13.14 -13.83 -2.49
C ALA A 188 -14.00 -14.85 -1.71
N GLY A 189 -14.37 -15.97 -2.34
CA GLY A 189 -15.16 -17.04 -1.71
C GLY A 189 -14.39 -17.92 -0.73
N SER A 190 -13.06 -18.02 -0.87
CA SER A 190 -12.20 -18.84 0.01
C SER A 190 -11.78 -18.11 1.27
N SER A 191 -11.93 -16.78 1.29
CA SER A 191 -11.53 -15.97 2.43
C SER A 191 -12.40 -16.34 3.64
N PRO A 192 -11.81 -16.88 4.73
CA PRO A 192 -12.50 -17.03 5.98
C PRO A 192 -12.60 -15.62 6.56
N ILE A 193 -13.55 -14.84 6.06
CA ILE A 193 -13.96 -13.62 6.70
C ILE A 193 -14.91 -14.06 7.82
N PRO A 194 -14.47 -14.21 9.09
CA PRO A 194 -15.43 -14.22 10.18
C PRO A 194 -16.19 -12.92 10.05
N LYS A 195 -17.54 -12.99 9.91
CA LYS A 195 -18.47 -11.84 9.87
C LYS A 195 -17.75 -10.59 10.38
N PHE A 196 -17.16 -9.78 9.49
CA PHE A 196 -16.31 -8.67 9.93
C PHE A 196 -17.19 -7.84 10.84
N SER A 197 -16.89 -7.85 12.13
CA SER A 197 -17.53 -6.97 13.08
C SER A 197 -17.06 -5.57 12.72
N ARG A 198 -17.80 -4.95 11.79
CA ARG A 198 -17.62 -3.60 11.24
C ARG A 198 -16.53 -3.47 10.16
N ILE A 199 -16.77 -4.07 8.99
CA ILE A 199 -16.61 -3.26 7.77
C ILE A 199 -17.79 -2.30 7.73
#